data_AF-A0AAU7V7M8-F1
#
_entry.id   AF-A0AAU7V7M8-F1
#
_cell.length_a   1.000
_cell.length_b   1.000
_cell.length_c   1.000
_cell.angle_alpha   90.00
_cell.angle_beta   90.00
_cell.angle_gamma   90.00
#
_symmetry.space_group_name_H-M   'P 1'
#
loop_
_entity.id
_entity.type
_entity.pdbx_description
1 polymer ?
#
loop_
_entity_poly.entity_id
_entity_poly.type
_entity_poly.pdbx_seq_one_letter_code
_entity_poly.pdbx_strand_id
1 'polypeptide(L)'
;MKRDLWQRASELRRTQIGQQLPWVPRPKGKLTVWGLAKVGEVGRLFTHYVRPHPHPQRPVRFAELIKRAIETSPVNQAAEPAGGIDIEVEVLSGFGKPLLVSFDLCFTWHQLQEVEAKIIHEDSRDEQLQAYRVFIQDMMDRAVRALWDNGEIAPVAIRGRILITEQPDGGSEQLSDLKNLGFADEIARPEDLYEKYGAPLSDPTWRP
;
A
#
# COMPACT_ATOMS: atom_id res chain seq x y z
N MET A 1 22.68 20.25 12.22
CA MET A 1 21.35 20.86 11.99
C MET A 1 20.43 20.06 11.04
N LYS A 2 20.65 18.73 10.85
CA LYS A 2 19.83 17.85 9.99
C LYS A 2 18.91 16.87 10.76
N ARG A 3 18.99 16.86 12.11
CA ARG A 3 18.24 15.93 12.99
C ARG A 3 16.86 16.44 13.44
N ASP A 4 16.59 17.75 13.34
CA ASP A 4 15.37 18.37 13.88
C ASP A 4 14.13 18.28 12.96
N LEU A 5 14.32 17.94 11.68
CA LEU A 5 13.24 17.91 10.69
C LEU A 5 12.24 16.78 10.96
N TRP A 6 12.72 15.64 11.43
CA TRP A 6 11.87 14.48 11.76
C TRP A 6 11.25 14.57 13.15
N GLN A 7 11.94 15.16 14.15
CA GLN A 7 11.33 15.38 15.47
C GLN A 7 10.08 16.27 15.33
N ARG A 8 10.16 17.37 14.57
CA ARG A 8 9.02 18.28 14.39
C ARG A 8 7.95 17.76 13.42
N ALA A 9 8.32 17.00 12.38
CA ALA A 9 7.34 16.35 11.49
C ALA A 9 6.61 15.18 12.18
N SER A 10 7.25 14.52 13.15
CA SER A 10 6.63 13.51 14.01
C SER A 10 5.75 14.11 15.10
N GLU A 11 6.11 15.28 15.64
CA GLU A 11 5.30 16.02 16.62
C GLU A 11 4.01 16.58 16.00
N LEU A 12 4.08 17.17 14.79
CA LEU A 12 2.89 17.62 14.07
C LEU A 12 1.98 16.46 13.63
N ARG A 13 2.53 15.25 13.43
CA ARG A 13 1.76 14.02 13.11
C ARG A 13 1.11 13.38 14.35
N ARG A 14 1.77 13.42 15.52
CA ARG A 14 1.22 12.87 16.79
C ARG A 14 -0.03 13.59 17.26
N THR A 15 -0.18 14.88 17.00
CA THR A 15 -1.35 15.66 17.45
C THR A 15 -2.62 15.36 16.65
N GLN A 16 -2.52 14.66 15.50
CA GLN A 16 -3.64 14.46 14.59
C GLN A 16 -4.10 13.01 14.43
N ILE A 17 -3.34 12.03 14.93
CA ILE A 17 -3.73 10.60 14.87
C ILE A 17 -3.55 9.99 16.26
N GLY A 18 -4.63 10.06 17.04
CA GLY A 18 -4.75 9.25 18.24
C GLY A 18 -4.85 7.77 17.88
N GLN A 19 -4.10 6.96 18.64
CA GLN A 19 -4.08 5.49 18.69
C GLN A 19 -3.02 4.80 17.82
N GLN A 20 -1.81 4.68 18.39
CA GLN A 20 -0.86 3.62 18.07
C GLN A 20 -1.48 2.25 18.38
N LEU A 21 -1.49 1.34 17.40
CA LEU A 21 -1.72 -0.08 17.65
C LEU A 21 -0.38 -0.77 17.96
N PRO A 22 -0.35 -1.75 18.89
CA PRO A 22 0.89 -2.47 19.23
C PRO A 22 1.34 -3.37 18.08
N TRP A 23 2.63 -3.28 17.75
CA TRP A 23 3.32 -4.07 16.73
C TRP A 23 3.65 -5.49 17.23
N VAL A 24 3.62 -6.47 16.32
CA VAL A 24 4.07 -7.85 16.56
C VAL A 24 5.21 -8.16 15.58
N PRO A 25 6.41 -8.58 16.05
CA PRO A 25 7.49 -9.02 15.18
C PRO A 25 7.07 -10.27 14.40
N ARG A 26 7.23 -10.27 13.08
CA ARG A 26 7.17 -11.52 12.28
C ARG A 26 8.58 -12.07 12.07
N PRO A 27 8.86 -13.34 12.44
CA PRO A 27 10.09 -14.00 12.05
C PRO A 27 10.09 -14.30 10.55
N LYS A 28 11.27 -14.17 9.92
CA LYS A 28 11.52 -14.56 8.53
C LYS A 28 11.28 -16.06 8.39
N GLY A 29 10.11 -16.44 7.87
CA GLY A 29 9.79 -17.81 7.51
C GLY A 29 8.47 -18.33 8.09
N LYS A 30 7.59 -18.76 7.19
CA LYS A 30 6.30 -19.46 7.40
C LYS A 30 5.14 -18.56 7.84
N LEU A 31 4.27 -18.28 6.87
CA LEU A 31 2.95 -17.66 7.02
C LEU A 31 2.14 -18.35 8.11
N THR A 32 1.96 -17.68 9.24
CA THR A 32 0.89 -17.99 10.19
C THR A 32 -0.13 -16.88 10.09
N VAL A 33 -1.32 -17.23 9.57
CA VAL A 33 -2.50 -16.37 9.45
C VAL A 33 -2.95 -15.96 10.86
N TRP A 34 -2.63 -14.74 11.27
CA TRP A 34 -3.27 -14.06 12.39
C TRP A 34 -3.30 -12.55 12.13
N GLY A 35 -4.50 -12.01 11.90
CA GLY A 35 -4.67 -10.58 11.67
C GLY A 35 -6.08 -10.13 11.31
N LEU A 36 -7.12 -10.86 11.72
CA LEU A 36 -8.52 -10.42 11.63
C LEU A 36 -9.10 -10.40 13.05
N ALA A 37 -8.68 -9.44 13.86
CA ALA A 37 -9.38 -9.09 15.07
C ALA A 37 -9.14 -7.62 15.42
N LYS A 38 -10.22 -6.84 15.37
CA LYS A 38 -10.46 -5.52 15.95
C LYS A 38 -10.40 -4.31 15.00
N VAL A 39 -11.49 -4.12 14.25
CA VAL A 39 -12.13 -2.80 14.08
C VAL A 39 -13.65 -3.01 14.30
N GLY A 40 -14.29 -2.06 14.97
CA GLY A 40 -15.61 -2.18 15.58
C GLY A 40 -16.78 -2.48 14.64
N GLU A 41 -17.80 -3.10 15.23
CA GLU A 41 -19.22 -3.26 14.86
C GLU A 41 -19.71 -3.58 13.43
N VAL A 42 -18.85 -3.66 12.41
CA VAL A 42 -19.21 -4.27 11.10
C VAL A 42 -18.63 -5.69 10.94
N GLY A 43 -17.93 -6.20 11.96
CA GLY A 43 -17.13 -7.43 11.89
C GLY A 43 -17.87 -8.77 12.11
N ARG A 44 -19.21 -8.81 12.19
CA ARG A 44 -19.94 -10.04 12.57
C ARG A 44 -20.64 -10.81 11.45
N LEU A 45 -20.70 -10.28 10.22
CA LEU A 45 -21.45 -10.92 9.12
C LEU A 45 -20.64 -11.84 8.19
N PHE A 46 -19.30 -11.89 8.30
CA PHE A 46 -18.46 -12.61 7.33
C PHE A 46 -17.64 -13.79 7.89
N THR A 47 -17.85 -14.21 9.14
CA THR A 47 -17.03 -15.26 9.77
C THR A 47 -17.39 -16.70 9.36
N HIS A 48 -18.47 -16.93 8.60
CA HIS A 48 -18.99 -18.29 8.35
C HIS A 48 -18.84 -18.80 6.91
N TYR A 49 -18.23 -18.05 5.99
CA TYR A 49 -18.09 -18.46 4.58
C TYR A 49 -16.66 -18.43 4.02
N VAL A 50 -15.65 -18.33 4.89
CA VAL A 50 -14.25 -18.35 4.46
C VAL A 50 -13.75 -19.79 4.36
N ARG A 51 -13.90 -20.41 3.18
CA ARG A 51 -13.04 -21.53 2.80
C ARG A 51 -11.79 -20.95 2.14
N PRO A 52 -10.59 -21.08 2.72
CA PRO A 52 -9.38 -20.75 2.00
C PRO A 52 -9.33 -21.62 0.74
N HIS A 53 -9.52 -21.01 -0.42
CA HIS A 53 -9.14 -21.60 -1.70
C HIS A 53 -7.75 -21.08 -2.01
N PRO A 54 -6.69 -21.82 -1.64
CA PRO A 54 -5.35 -21.46 -2.07
C PRO A 54 -5.28 -21.73 -3.58
N HIS A 55 -5.45 -20.70 -4.39
CA HIS A 55 -4.62 -20.62 -5.59
C HIS A 55 -3.28 -20.08 -5.09
N PRO A 56 -2.28 -20.93 -4.76
CA PRO A 56 -1.02 -20.49 -4.14
C PRO A 56 -0.28 -19.44 -4.96
N GLN A 57 -0.64 -19.29 -6.23
CA GLN A 57 -0.05 -18.33 -7.17
C GLN A 57 -0.79 -16.99 -7.26
N ARG A 58 -2.01 -16.83 -6.73
CA ARG A 58 -2.77 -15.57 -6.92
C ARG A 58 -2.13 -14.38 -6.17
N PRO A 59 -1.76 -14.49 -4.89
CA PRO A 59 -1.04 -13.41 -4.21
C PRO A 59 0.30 -13.08 -4.90
N VAL A 60 1.04 -14.11 -5.32
CA VAL A 60 2.32 -13.95 -6.04
C VAL A 60 2.12 -13.20 -7.36
N ARG A 61 1.12 -13.57 -8.16
CA ARG A 61 0.81 -12.90 -9.43
C ARG A 61 0.40 -11.44 -9.23
N PHE A 62 -0.40 -11.15 -8.21
CA PHE A 62 -0.73 -9.75 -7.88
C PHE A 62 0.51 -8.96 -7.44
N ALA A 63 1.39 -9.54 -6.63
CA ALA A 63 2.66 -8.90 -6.28
C ALA A 63 3.53 -8.63 -7.52
N GLU A 64 3.59 -9.56 -8.47
CA GLU A 64 4.29 -9.36 -9.75
C GLU A 64 3.66 -8.27 -10.61
N LEU A 65 2.33 -8.16 -10.66
CA LEU A 65 1.63 -7.08 -11.38
C LEU A 65 1.96 -5.71 -10.78
N ILE A 66 1.88 -5.58 -9.46
CA ILE A 66 2.25 -4.36 -8.74
C ILE A 66 3.71 -4.02 -9.01
N LYS A 67 4.61 -5.00 -8.86
CA LYS A 67 6.04 -4.82 -9.08
C LYS A 67 6.33 -4.26 -10.47
N ARG A 68 5.77 -4.88 -11.52
CA ARG A 68 5.95 -4.41 -12.90
C ARG A 68 5.39 -3.01 -13.12
N ALA A 69 4.22 -2.69 -12.54
CA ALA A 69 3.61 -1.37 -12.68
C ALA A 69 4.45 -0.26 -12.01
N ILE A 70 5.08 -0.57 -10.88
CA ILE A 70 6.00 0.33 -10.17
C ILE A 70 7.33 0.46 -10.92
N GLU A 71 7.93 -0.64 -11.37
CA GLU A 71 9.21 -0.62 -12.11
C GLU A 71 9.11 0.16 -13.43
N THR A 72 7.94 0.16 -14.06
CA THR A 72 7.66 0.94 -15.28
C THR A 72 7.32 2.41 -15.01
N SER A 73 7.29 2.84 -13.75
CA SER A 73 7.04 4.24 -13.42
C SER A 73 8.22 5.13 -13.77
N PRO A 74 7.99 6.22 -14.54
CA PRO A 74 9.01 7.25 -14.72
C PRO A 74 9.45 7.88 -13.38
N VAL A 75 8.53 7.97 -12.41
CA VAL A 75 8.81 8.53 -11.09
C VAL A 75 9.69 7.58 -10.27
N ASN A 76 9.41 6.27 -10.31
CA ASN A 76 10.29 5.27 -9.70
C ASN A 76 11.65 5.17 -10.40
N GLN A 77 11.67 5.28 -11.73
CA GLN A 77 12.90 5.25 -12.52
C GLN A 77 13.76 6.50 -12.31
N ALA A 78 13.16 7.64 -11.97
CA ALA A 78 13.92 8.84 -11.58
C ALA A 78 14.43 8.75 -10.14
N ALA A 79 13.62 8.19 -9.23
CA ALA A 79 13.96 8.05 -7.82
C ALA A 79 14.99 6.93 -7.57
N GLU A 80 14.96 5.84 -8.35
CA GLU A 80 15.87 4.69 -8.28
C GLU A 80 16.21 4.26 -6.83
N PRO A 81 15.24 3.78 -6.04
CA PRO A 81 15.51 3.31 -4.68
C PRO A 81 16.46 2.10 -4.70
N ALA A 82 17.57 2.13 -3.95
CA ALA A 82 18.50 0.99 -3.95
C ALA A 82 17.81 -0.30 -3.47
N GLY A 83 18.03 -1.40 -4.18
CA GLY A 83 17.53 -2.71 -3.76
C GLY A 83 16.04 -2.98 -4.06
N GLY A 84 15.34 -2.04 -4.71
CA GLY A 84 13.95 -2.23 -5.12
C GLY A 84 12.94 -2.15 -3.96
N ILE A 85 11.66 -2.37 -4.27
CA ILE A 85 10.57 -2.26 -3.30
C ILE A 85 10.09 -3.67 -2.95
N ASP A 86 10.03 -3.97 -1.66
CA ASP A 86 9.44 -5.23 -1.20
C ASP A 86 7.91 -5.10 -1.20
N ILE A 87 7.22 -6.13 -1.71
CA ILE A 87 5.79 -6.08 -1.98
C ILE A 87 5.15 -7.30 -1.35
N GLU A 88 4.36 -7.07 -0.31
CA GLU A 88 3.57 -8.11 0.33
C GLU A 88 2.12 -8.03 -0.16
N VAL A 89 1.51 -9.16 -0.49
CA VAL A 89 0.12 -9.24 -0.93
C VAL A 89 -0.61 -10.36 -0.20
N GLU A 90 -1.77 -10.03 0.36
CA GLU A 90 -2.72 -10.95 0.95
C GLU A 90 -4.05 -10.89 0.17
N VAL A 91 -4.62 -12.05 -0.14
CA VAL A 91 -5.85 -12.14 -0.94
C VAL A 91 -6.91 -12.91 -0.16
N LEU A 92 -7.96 -12.21 0.24
CA LEU A 92 -9.20 -12.84 0.70
C LEU A 92 -10.04 -13.22 -0.52
N SER A 93 -10.33 -14.50 -0.68
CA SER A 93 -11.12 -15.01 -1.81
C SER A 93 -12.45 -15.62 -1.35
N GLY A 94 -13.47 -15.53 -2.20
CA GLY A 94 -14.79 -16.15 -2.01
C GLY A 94 -15.51 -16.30 -3.35
N PHE A 95 -16.22 -17.42 -3.53
CA PHE A 95 -16.95 -17.71 -4.78
C PHE A 95 -16.10 -17.59 -6.06
N GLY A 96 -14.82 -17.97 -5.99
CA GLY A 96 -13.85 -17.87 -7.09
C GLY A 96 -13.25 -16.47 -7.31
N LYS A 97 -13.79 -15.43 -6.66
CA LYS A 97 -13.38 -14.04 -6.83
C LYS A 97 -12.47 -13.56 -5.69
N PRO A 98 -11.53 -12.63 -5.96
CA PRO A 98 -10.82 -11.91 -4.92
C PRO A 98 -11.78 -10.88 -4.29
N LEU A 99 -12.21 -11.14 -3.05
CA LEU A 99 -13.09 -10.23 -2.31
C LEU A 99 -12.33 -9.02 -1.76
N LEU A 100 -11.11 -9.24 -1.29
CA LEU A 100 -10.22 -8.18 -0.84
C LEU A 100 -8.79 -8.54 -1.21
N VAL A 101 -8.11 -7.63 -1.90
CA VAL A 101 -6.66 -7.69 -2.08
C VAL A 101 -6.05 -6.63 -1.19
N SER A 102 -5.22 -7.04 -0.24
CA SER A 102 -4.44 -6.15 0.61
C SER A 102 -2.99 -6.20 0.16
N PHE A 103 -2.39 -5.04 -0.10
CA PHE A 103 -0.98 -4.95 -0.43
C PHE A 103 -0.26 -3.96 0.50
N ASP A 104 0.99 -4.28 0.80
CA ASP A 104 1.92 -3.41 1.50
C ASP A 104 3.16 -3.19 0.62
N LEU A 105 3.49 -1.93 0.35
CA LEU A 105 4.74 -1.54 -0.27
C LEU A 105 5.73 -1.20 0.85
N CYS A 106 6.74 -2.06 1.02
CA CYS A 106 7.70 -1.96 2.09
C CYS A 106 8.98 -1.31 1.59
N PHE A 107 9.33 -0.19 2.23
CA PHE A 107 10.60 0.49 2.05
C PHE A 107 11.41 0.38 3.33
N THR A 108 12.69 0.04 3.22
CA THR A 108 13.61 0.24 4.34
C THR A 108 13.85 1.72 4.58
N TRP A 109 14.20 2.08 5.80
CA TRP A 109 14.60 3.44 6.15
C TRP A 109 15.69 3.98 5.23
N HIS A 110 16.69 3.14 4.90
CA HIS A 110 17.80 3.53 4.01
C HIS A 110 17.32 3.85 2.59
N GLN A 111 16.40 3.06 2.04
CA GLN A 111 15.83 3.28 0.71
C GLN A 111 15.11 4.63 0.60
N LEU A 112 14.31 4.98 1.60
CA LEU A 112 13.64 6.28 1.58
C LEU A 112 14.62 7.44 1.74
N GLN A 113 15.69 7.29 2.51
CA GLN A 113 16.72 8.34 2.61
C GLN A 113 17.44 8.59 1.27
N GLU A 114 17.64 7.57 0.46
CA GLU A 114 18.23 7.74 -0.87
C GLU A 114 17.26 8.38 -1.86
N VAL A 115 15.99 7.96 -1.85
CA VAL A 115 14.94 8.59 -2.64
C VAL A 115 14.82 10.07 -2.27
N GLU A 116 14.78 10.38 -0.98
CA GLU A 116 14.84 11.75 -0.49
C GLU A 116 16.09 12.46 -1.03
N ALA A 117 17.29 11.91 -0.84
CA ALA A 117 18.53 12.56 -1.28
C ALA A 117 18.56 12.85 -2.81
N LYS A 118 17.99 11.97 -3.62
CA LYS A 118 17.87 12.14 -5.08
C LYS A 118 16.78 13.14 -5.48
N ILE A 119 15.68 13.18 -4.73
CA ILE A 119 14.62 14.18 -4.91
C ILE A 119 15.07 15.57 -4.40
N ILE A 120 15.99 15.65 -3.44
CA ILE A 120 16.52 16.88 -2.81
C ILE A 120 17.52 17.65 -3.71
N HIS A 121 17.40 17.57 -5.04
CA HIS A 121 18.12 18.48 -5.95
C HIS A 121 17.44 19.86 -6.10
N GLU A 122 16.28 20.07 -5.46
CA GLU A 122 15.48 21.30 -5.56
C GLU A 122 15.65 22.23 -4.34
N ASP A 123 15.71 23.55 -4.61
CA ASP A 123 16.19 24.59 -3.68
C ASP A 123 15.21 24.90 -2.52
N SER A 124 13.92 24.56 -2.64
CA SER A 124 12.93 24.88 -1.61
C SER A 124 12.36 23.65 -0.90
N ARG A 125 12.07 23.82 0.40
CA ARG A 125 11.48 22.77 1.26
C ARG A 125 10.09 22.32 0.77
N ASP A 126 9.30 23.24 0.25
CA ASP A 126 7.93 22.94 -0.18
C ASP A 126 7.93 22.10 -1.46
N GLU A 127 8.86 22.37 -2.37
CA GLU A 127 9.08 21.55 -3.58
C GLU A 127 9.54 20.13 -3.20
N GLN A 128 10.46 19.98 -2.24
CA GLN A 128 10.88 18.66 -1.74
C GLN A 128 9.72 17.85 -1.16
N LEU A 129 8.88 18.48 -0.34
CA LEU A 129 7.68 17.85 0.22
C LEU A 129 6.68 17.48 -0.88
N GLN A 130 6.54 18.32 -1.91
CA GLN A 130 5.65 18.07 -3.03
C GLN A 130 6.15 16.89 -3.87
N ALA A 131 7.43 16.85 -4.23
CA ALA A 131 8.02 15.76 -5.00
C ALA A 131 7.92 14.42 -4.25
N TYR A 132 8.17 14.42 -2.94
CA TYR A 132 7.97 13.24 -2.10
C TYR A 132 6.51 12.76 -2.10
N ARG A 133 5.54 13.68 -2.00
CA ARG A 133 4.11 13.33 -2.10
C ARG A 133 3.78 12.72 -3.45
N VAL A 134 4.29 13.30 -4.55
CA VAL A 134 4.09 12.77 -5.90
C VAL A 134 4.66 11.36 -6.01
N PHE A 135 5.86 11.11 -5.48
CA PHE A 135 6.45 9.77 -5.44
C PHE A 135 5.53 8.77 -4.72
N ILE A 136 5.11 9.08 -3.49
CA ILE A 136 4.27 8.19 -2.68
C ILE A 136 2.90 7.95 -3.34
N GLN A 137 2.29 8.99 -3.91
CA GLN A 137 1.02 8.87 -4.63
C GLN A 137 1.17 8.06 -5.91
N ASP A 138 2.21 8.27 -6.72
CA ASP A 138 2.44 7.50 -7.94
C ASP A 138 2.64 6.00 -7.63
N MET A 139 3.42 5.66 -6.59
CA MET A 139 3.62 4.26 -6.18
C MET A 139 2.31 3.59 -5.78
N MET A 140 1.50 4.28 -4.97
CA MET A 140 0.21 3.75 -4.55
C MET A 140 -0.77 3.65 -5.73
N ASP A 141 -0.87 4.68 -6.56
CA ASP A 141 -1.82 4.73 -7.69
C ASP A 141 -1.52 3.62 -8.70
N ARG A 142 -0.24 3.38 -9.00
CA ARG A 142 0.19 2.29 -9.88
C ARG A 142 -0.12 0.92 -9.32
N ALA A 143 0.11 0.71 -8.03
CA ALA A 143 -0.22 -0.55 -7.38
C ALA A 143 -1.74 -0.82 -7.45
N VAL A 144 -2.57 0.17 -7.12
CA VAL A 144 -4.03 0.04 -7.18
C VAL A 144 -4.51 -0.20 -8.61
N ARG A 145 -4.03 0.57 -9.60
CA ARG A 145 -4.38 0.37 -11.02
C ARG A 145 -3.97 -1.01 -11.52
N ALA A 146 -2.77 -1.49 -11.18
CA ALA A 146 -2.31 -2.81 -11.60
C ALA A 146 -3.19 -3.94 -11.07
N LEU A 147 -3.76 -3.77 -9.87
CA LEU A 147 -4.72 -4.70 -9.30
C LEU A 147 -6.11 -4.55 -9.92
N TRP A 148 -6.58 -3.32 -10.18
CA TRP A 148 -7.90 -3.07 -10.74
C TRP A 148 -8.00 -3.51 -12.20
N ASP A 149 -7.04 -3.08 -13.02
CA ASP A 149 -6.97 -3.34 -14.47
C ASP A 149 -6.24 -4.64 -14.80
N ASN A 150 -6.27 -5.61 -13.89
CA ASN A 150 -5.65 -6.91 -14.12
C ASN A 150 -6.45 -7.70 -15.17
N GLY A 151 -5.76 -8.45 -16.03
CA GLY A 151 -6.39 -9.27 -17.07
C GLY A 151 -7.02 -10.58 -16.58
N GLU A 152 -7.00 -10.87 -15.28
CA GLU A 152 -7.64 -12.07 -14.70
C GLU A 152 -9.07 -11.74 -14.24
N ILE A 153 -9.18 -11.13 -13.06
CA ILE A 153 -10.45 -10.77 -12.43
C ILE A 153 -10.21 -9.63 -11.45
N ALA A 154 -10.90 -8.52 -11.65
CA ALA A 154 -10.82 -7.40 -10.73
C ALA A 154 -11.23 -7.80 -9.30
N PRO A 155 -10.46 -7.37 -8.28
CA PRO A 155 -10.87 -7.56 -6.89
C PRO A 155 -12.09 -6.71 -6.55
N VAL A 156 -12.92 -7.20 -5.62
CA VAL A 156 -14.09 -6.43 -5.15
C VAL A 156 -13.64 -5.22 -4.34
N ALA A 157 -12.60 -5.36 -3.51
CA ALA A 157 -12.03 -4.25 -2.76
C ALA A 157 -10.50 -4.35 -2.72
N ILE A 158 -9.85 -3.19 -2.58
CA ILE A 158 -8.39 -3.08 -2.49
C ILE A 158 -8.02 -2.31 -1.24
N ARG A 159 -7.12 -2.84 -0.42
CA ARG A 159 -6.44 -2.10 0.67
C ARG A 159 -4.98 -1.91 0.28
N GLY A 160 -4.47 -0.70 0.44
CA GLY A 160 -3.08 -0.38 0.11
C GLY A 160 -2.40 0.43 1.21
N ARG A 161 -1.18 0.05 1.58
CA ARG A 161 -0.34 0.78 2.52
C ARG A 161 1.08 0.89 2.00
N ILE A 162 1.77 1.96 2.42
CA ILE A 162 3.21 2.10 2.30
C ILE A 162 3.78 2.06 3.72
N LEU A 163 4.72 1.15 3.94
CA LEU A 163 5.36 0.91 5.23
C LEU A 163 6.85 1.25 5.15
N ILE A 164 7.36 1.85 6.22
CA ILE A 164 8.79 2.03 6.45
C ILE A 164 9.22 0.94 7.44
N THR A 165 10.23 0.17 7.06
CA THR A 165 10.84 -0.86 7.90
C THR A 165 12.26 -0.45 8.29
N GLU A 166 12.84 -1.13 9.28
CA GLU A 166 14.22 -0.92 9.71
C GLU A 166 14.51 0.55 10.11
N GLN A 167 13.56 1.18 10.80
CA GLN A 167 13.76 2.53 11.33
C GLN A 167 14.94 2.54 12.33
N PRO A 168 15.54 3.72 12.60
CA PRO A 168 16.68 3.82 13.52
C PRO A 168 16.40 3.29 14.94
N ASP A 169 15.14 3.25 15.36
CA ASP A 169 14.67 2.69 16.63
C ASP A 169 14.34 1.18 16.55
N GLY A 170 14.54 0.56 15.38
CA GLY A 170 14.23 -0.84 15.09
C GLY A 170 12.75 -1.09 14.73
N GLY A 171 11.94 -0.04 14.62
CA GLY A 171 10.51 -0.14 14.37
C GLY A 171 10.12 -0.21 12.89
N SER A 172 8.82 -0.33 12.68
CA SER A 172 8.16 -0.12 11.39
C SER A 172 7.01 0.88 11.54
N GLU A 173 6.85 1.77 10.57
CA GLU A 173 5.83 2.82 10.58
C GLU A 173 5.02 2.78 9.28
N GLN A 174 3.70 3.02 9.38
CA GLN A 174 2.88 3.25 8.20
C GLN A 174 3.04 4.70 7.73
N LEU A 175 3.56 4.86 6.52
CA LEU A 175 3.79 6.17 5.92
C LEU A 175 2.56 6.72 5.21
N SER A 176 1.84 5.86 4.47
CA SER A 176 0.68 6.27 3.67
C SER A 176 -0.32 5.13 3.50
N ASP A 177 -1.57 5.49 3.22
CA ASP A 177 -2.64 4.58 2.81
C ASP A 177 -3.41 5.17 1.61
N LEU A 178 -4.50 4.50 1.22
CA LEU A 178 -5.33 4.89 0.07
C LEU A 178 -6.03 6.24 0.25
N LYS A 179 -6.20 6.78 1.47
CA LYS A 179 -6.77 8.14 1.63
C LYS A 179 -5.89 9.21 0.99
N ASN A 180 -4.58 8.97 0.91
CA ASN A 180 -3.65 9.89 0.22
C ASN A 180 -3.86 9.93 -1.31
N LEU A 181 -4.59 8.95 -1.86
CA LEU A 181 -5.05 8.94 -3.24
C LEU A 181 -6.45 9.57 -3.41
N GLY A 182 -7.08 10.03 -2.34
CA GLY A 182 -8.42 10.61 -2.35
C GLY A 182 -9.56 9.61 -2.12
N PHE A 183 -9.25 8.35 -1.76
CA PHE A 183 -10.28 7.40 -1.32
C PHE A 183 -10.84 7.80 0.06
N ALA A 184 -12.09 7.41 0.34
CA ALA A 184 -12.74 7.73 1.61
C ALA A 184 -12.06 7.02 2.80
N ASP A 185 -11.61 5.78 2.59
CA ASP A 185 -11.03 4.90 3.61
C ASP A 185 -9.69 4.32 3.13
N GLU A 186 -9.02 3.55 4.00
CA GLU A 186 -7.84 2.76 3.62
C GLU A 186 -8.15 1.62 2.63
N ILE A 187 -9.43 1.29 2.49
CA ILE A 187 -9.96 0.29 1.56
C ILE A 187 -10.76 1.02 0.48
N ALA A 188 -10.33 0.89 -0.77
CA ALA A 188 -11.07 1.34 -1.93
C ALA A 188 -12.16 0.30 -2.27
N ARG A 189 -13.42 0.76 -2.30
CA ARG A 189 -14.59 -0.05 -2.66
C ARG A 189 -14.81 -0.04 -4.18
N PRO A 190 -15.64 -0.95 -4.74
CA PRO A 190 -15.88 -0.99 -6.18
C PRO A 190 -16.33 0.35 -6.77
N GLU A 191 -17.20 1.06 -6.07
CA GLU A 191 -17.72 2.37 -6.47
C GLU A 191 -16.61 3.43 -6.57
N ASP A 192 -15.71 3.49 -5.59
CA ASP A 192 -14.60 4.44 -5.58
C ASP A 192 -13.59 4.11 -6.68
N LEU A 193 -13.32 2.82 -6.89
CA LEU A 193 -12.44 2.32 -7.94
C LEU A 193 -13.01 2.63 -9.33
N TYR A 194 -14.33 2.44 -9.50
CA TYR A 194 -15.02 2.79 -10.74
C TYR A 194 -14.99 4.29 -11.02
N GLU A 195 -15.27 5.11 -10.02
CA GLU A 195 -15.26 6.57 -10.16
C GLU A 195 -13.88 7.07 -10.59
N LYS A 196 -12.81 6.50 -10.00
CA LYS A 196 -11.44 6.95 -10.26
C LYS A 196 -10.80 6.36 -11.52
N TYR A 197 -11.07 5.09 -11.81
CA TYR A 197 -10.36 4.34 -12.88
C TYR A 197 -11.27 3.84 -14.00
N GLY A 198 -12.60 3.88 -13.81
CA GLY A 198 -13.56 3.30 -14.74
C GLY A 198 -13.73 1.79 -14.57
N ALA A 199 -14.33 1.17 -15.58
CA ALA A 199 -14.52 -0.28 -15.60
C ALA A 199 -13.16 -1.00 -15.69
N PRO A 200 -12.96 -2.11 -14.94
CA PRO A 200 -11.70 -2.83 -14.97
C PRO A 200 -11.47 -3.49 -16.32
N LEU A 201 -10.21 -3.66 -16.71
CA LEU A 201 -9.84 -4.33 -17.96
C LEU A 201 -10.44 -5.74 -18.12
N SER A 202 -10.59 -6.50 -17.03
CA SER A 202 -11.19 -7.84 -17.06
C SER A 202 -12.69 -7.86 -17.43
N ASP A 203 -13.40 -6.75 -17.20
CA ASP A 203 -14.82 -6.61 -17.53
C ASP A 203 -15.16 -5.13 -17.86
N PRO A 204 -14.96 -4.69 -19.11
CA PRO A 204 -15.23 -3.31 -19.53
C PRO A 204 -16.72 -2.91 -19.42
N THR A 205 -17.62 -3.89 -19.33
CA THR A 205 -19.06 -3.67 -19.20
C THR A 205 -19.52 -3.56 -17.76
N TRP A 206 -18.65 -3.88 -16.78
CA TRP A 206 -18.96 -3.84 -15.37
C TRP A 206 -19.32 -2.42 -14.90
N ARG A 207 -20.34 -2.33 -14.04
CA ARG A 207 -20.79 -1.11 -13.36
C ARG A 207 -21.14 -1.47 -11.89
N PRO A 208 -20.90 -0.56 -10.92
CA PRO A 208 -21.25 -0.77 -9.52
C PRO A 208 -22.77 -0.80 -9.27
#